data_AF-A0A839XRB8-F1
#
_entry.id   AF-A0A839XRB8-F1
#
_cell.length_a   1.000
_cell.length_b   1.000
_cell.length_c   1.000
_cell.angle_alpha   90.00
_cell.angle_beta   90.00
_cell.angle_gamma   90.00
#
_symmetry.space_group_name_H-M   'P 1'
#
loop_
_entity.id
_entity.type
_entity.pdbx_description
1 polymer ?
#
loop_
_entity_poly.entity_id
_entity_poly.type
_entity_poly.pdbx_seq_one_letter_code
_entity_poly.pdbx_strand_id
1 'polypeptide(L)'
;MLPIIPLAIGVGAVVAGAALPARRRSEHRRELAAATATARAAHNRLGFCLETLAPGDNAAAADSLARARERWHTTGALLAEATTAEECRVADEVAAAGMDHIVRACRLLGTPLPYSGAVDDTGA
;
A
#
# COMPACT_ATOMS: atom_id res chain seq x y z
N MET A 1 -52.33 -15.14 30.15
CA MET A 1 -51.31 -15.81 29.32
C MET A 1 -50.83 -14.80 28.29
N LEU A 2 -49.67 -14.18 28.57
CA LEU A 2 -49.19 -12.94 27.96
C LEU A 2 -48.49 -13.21 26.60
N PRO A 3 -48.65 -12.36 25.57
CA PRO A 3 -48.03 -12.51 24.24
C PRO A 3 -46.53 -12.16 24.24
N ILE A 4 -45.72 -12.90 25.01
CA ILE A 4 -44.26 -12.67 25.13
C ILE A 4 -43.51 -13.29 23.93
N ILE A 5 -44.05 -14.38 23.38
CA ILE A 5 -43.41 -15.19 22.34
C ILE A 5 -43.19 -14.42 21.02
N PRO A 6 -44.18 -13.71 20.43
CA PRO A 6 -43.94 -12.97 19.18
C PRO A 6 -43.00 -11.77 19.38
N LEU A 7 -43.00 -11.14 20.57
CA LEU A 7 -42.11 -10.03 20.90
C LEU A 7 -40.64 -10.47 20.98
N ALA A 8 -40.38 -11.63 21.61
CA ALA A 8 -39.04 -12.19 21.74
C ALA A 8 -38.44 -12.57 20.38
N ILE A 9 -39.26 -13.14 19.48
CA ILE A 9 -38.83 -13.53 18.13
C ILE A 9 -38.56 -12.28 17.27
N GLY A 10 -39.42 -11.26 17.35
CA GLY A 10 -39.23 -9.99 16.64
C GLY A 10 -37.94 -9.27 17.05
N VAL A 11 -37.65 -9.20 18.36
CA VAL A 11 -36.42 -8.57 18.87
C VAL A 11 -35.17 -9.36 18.48
N GLY A 12 -35.21 -10.69 18.55
CA GLY A 12 -34.10 -11.55 18.14
C GLY A 12 -33.75 -11.40 16.65
N ALA A 13 -34.75 -11.30 15.78
CA ALA A 13 -34.55 -11.12 14.34
C ALA A 13 -33.95 -9.75 13.98
N VAL A 14 -34.34 -8.67 14.68
CA VAL A 14 -33.79 -7.32 14.47
C VAL A 14 -32.33 -7.23 14.93
N VAL A 15 -31.98 -7.83 16.07
CA VAL A 15 -30.59 -7.86 16.57
C VAL A 15 -29.70 -8.71 15.67
N ALA A 16 -30.18 -9.87 15.20
CA ALA A 16 -29.45 -10.71 14.25
C ALA A 16 -29.28 -10.05 12.87
N GLY A 17 -30.33 -9.37 12.37
CA GLY A 17 -30.32 -8.65 11.09
C GLY A 17 -29.37 -7.44 11.09
N ALA A 18 -29.19 -6.76 12.22
CA ALA A 18 -28.28 -5.62 12.35
C ALA A 18 -26.80 -6.03 12.57
N ALA A 19 -26.54 -7.23 13.13
CA ALA A 19 -25.18 -7.68 13.43
C ALA A 19 -24.36 -8.05 12.17
N LEU A 20 -25.00 -8.60 11.14
CA LEU A 20 -24.35 -8.97 9.87
C LEU A 20 -23.76 -7.77 9.08
N PRO A 21 -24.50 -6.67 8.83
CA PRO A 21 -23.96 -5.51 8.12
C PRO A 21 -22.87 -4.78 8.91
N ALA A 22 -22.94 -4.79 10.26
CA ALA A 22 -21.91 -4.19 11.10
C ALA A 22 -20.54 -4.89 10.98
N ARG A 23 -20.53 -6.23 10.93
CA ARG A 23 -19.30 -7.02 10.78
C ARG A 23 -18.64 -6.81 9.41
N ARG A 24 -19.41 -6.90 8.32
CA ARG A 24 -18.90 -6.68 6.95
C ARG A 24 -18.33 -5.27 6.76
N ARG A 25 -18.97 -4.27 7.38
CA ARG A 25 -18.47 -2.89 7.34
C ARG A 25 -17.16 -2.71 8.11
N SER A 26 -16.98 -3.46 9.20
CA SER A 26 -15.72 -3.46 9.95
C SER A 26 -14.59 -4.13 9.18
N GLU A 27 -14.86 -5.25 8.49
CA GLU A 27 -13.88 -5.96 7.67
C GLU A 27 -13.40 -5.08 6.51
N HIS A 28 -14.33 -4.48 5.75
CA HIS A 28 -14.00 -3.61 4.64
C HIS A 28 -13.15 -2.39 5.05
N ARG A 29 -13.46 -1.79 6.22
CA ARG A 29 -12.65 -0.69 6.78
C ARG A 29 -11.23 -1.11 7.14
N ARG A 30 -11.08 -2.32 7.71
CA ARG A 30 -9.77 -2.87 8.06
C ARG A 30 -8.95 -3.18 6.81
N GLU A 31 -9.58 -3.75 5.79
CA GLU A 31 -8.95 -4.04 4.49
C GLU A 31 -8.48 -2.76 3.81
N LEU A 32 -9.33 -1.74 3.73
CA LEU A 32 -8.97 -0.44 3.17
C LEU A 32 -7.80 0.18 3.94
N ALA A 33 -7.85 0.19 5.28
CA ALA A 33 -6.78 0.75 6.10
C ALA A 33 -5.45 0.02 5.90
N ALA A 34 -5.48 -1.31 5.84
CA ALA A 34 -4.29 -2.13 5.59
C ALA A 34 -3.72 -1.87 4.19
N ALA A 35 -4.56 -1.88 3.15
CA ALA A 35 -4.13 -1.61 1.78
C ALA A 35 -3.56 -0.20 1.63
N THR A 36 -4.20 0.80 2.23
CA THR A 36 -3.71 2.19 2.25
C THR A 36 -2.34 2.29 2.91
N ALA A 37 -2.15 1.62 4.05
CA ALA A 37 -0.89 1.63 4.77
C ALA A 37 0.25 1.00 3.96
N THR A 38 0.00 -0.15 3.34
CA THR A 38 0.97 -0.82 2.46
C THR A 38 1.38 0.07 1.29
N ALA A 39 0.41 0.60 0.56
CA ALA A 39 0.67 1.45 -0.60
C ALA A 39 1.42 2.75 -0.22
N ARG A 40 1.06 3.39 0.89
CA ARG A 40 1.79 4.55 1.42
C ARG A 40 3.22 4.20 1.81
N ALA A 41 3.44 3.05 2.44
CA ALA A 41 4.78 2.59 2.77
C ALA A 41 5.63 2.36 1.51
N ALA A 42 5.04 1.75 0.46
CA ALA A 42 5.71 1.58 -0.82
C ALA A 42 6.04 2.91 -1.50
N HIS A 43 5.09 3.85 -1.56
CA HIS A 43 5.31 5.20 -2.08
C HIS A 43 6.45 5.94 -1.37
N ASN A 44 6.47 5.89 -0.04
CA ASN A 44 7.49 6.57 0.76
C ASN A 44 8.88 5.93 0.57
N ARG A 45 8.97 4.60 0.51
CA ARG A 45 10.24 3.90 0.21
C ARG A 45 10.77 4.28 -1.17
N LEU A 46 9.90 4.34 -2.17
CA LEU A 46 10.26 4.75 -3.52
C LEU A 46 10.77 6.21 -3.54
N GLY A 47 10.08 7.12 -2.86
CA GLY A 47 10.51 8.51 -2.70
C GLY A 47 11.88 8.63 -2.05
N PHE A 48 12.10 7.92 -0.94
CA PHE A 48 13.39 7.88 -0.26
C PHE A 48 14.53 7.40 -1.16
N CYS A 49 14.29 6.36 -1.97
CA CYS A 49 15.29 5.90 -2.94
C CYS A 49 15.61 6.95 -4.01
N LEU A 50 14.60 7.66 -4.51
CA LEU A 50 14.77 8.72 -5.51
C LEU A 50 15.52 9.94 -4.97
N GLU A 51 15.36 10.25 -3.69
CA GLU A 51 16.08 11.33 -3.01
C GLU A 51 17.53 10.94 -2.72
N THR A 52 17.79 9.66 -2.45
CA THR A 52 19.13 9.17 -2.07
C THR A 52 20.02 8.88 -3.28
N LEU A 53 19.45 8.37 -4.38
CA LEU A 53 20.24 7.95 -5.54
C LEU A 53 20.54 9.11 -6.48
N ALA A 54 21.84 9.32 -6.76
CA ALA A 54 22.30 10.22 -7.80
C ALA A 54 22.77 9.42 -9.03
N PRO A 55 22.29 9.72 -10.25
CA PRO A 55 22.68 8.99 -11.45
C PRO A 55 24.12 9.28 -11.91
N GLY A 56 24.74 10.37 -11.43
CA GLY A 56 26.04 10.83 -11.92
C GLY A 56 26.04 10.99 -13.45
N ASP A 57 27.09 10.50 -14.11
CA ASP A 57 27.23 10.52 -15.57
C ASP A 57 26.58 9.31 -16.28
N ASN A 58 25.94 8.39 -15.54
CA ASN A 58 25.33 7.21 -16.13
C ASN A 58 23.93 7.53 -16.69
N ALA A 59 23.87 7.82 -17.99
CA ALA A 59 22.62 8.15 -18.69
C ALA A 59 21.54 7.05 -18.58
N ALA A 60 21.92 5.76 -18.55
CA ALA A 60 20.96 4.67 -18.40
C ALA A 60 20.39 4.59 -16.97
N ALA A 61 21.20 4.93 -15.96
CA ALA A 61 20.73 5.07 -14.59
C ALA A 61 19.79 6.28 -14.45
N ALA A 62 20.12 7.40 -15.10
CA ALA A 62 19.25 8.59 -15.15
C ALA A 62 17.87 8.29 -15.75
N ASP A 63 17.80 7.60 -16.90
CA ASP A 63 16.53 7.17 -17.51
C ASP A 63 15.73 6.26 -16.56
N SER A 64 16.42 5.32 -15.91
CA SER A 64 15.76 4.42 -14.94
C SER A 64 15.18 5.20 -13.75
N LEU A 65 15.93 6.15 -13.18
CA LEU A 65 15.44 7.00 -12.08
C LEU A 65 14.31 7.93 -12.54
N ALA A 66 14.31 8.40 -13.78
CA ALA A 66 13.22 9.19 -14.33
C ALA A 66 11.91 8.39 -14.42
N ARG A 67 11.97 7.14 -14.93
CA ARG A 67 10.80 6.22 -14.95
C ARG A 67 10.33 5.85 -13.55
N ALA A 68 11.25 5.67 -12.61
CA ALA A 68 10.90 5.46 -11.21
C ALA A 68 10.16 6.69 -10.62
N ARG A 69 10.60 7.91 -10.95
CA ARG A 69 9.96 9.17 -10.51
C ARG A 69 8.59 9.38 -11.14
N GLU A 70 8.41 9.04 -12.40
CA GLU A 70 7.09 9.03 -13.05
C GLU A 70 6.13 8.12 -12.29
N ARG A 71 6.55 6.87 -11.99
CA ARG A 71 5.74 5.93 -11.22
C ARG A 71 5.47 6.40 -9.79
N TRP A 72 6.45 7.01 -9.14
CA TRP A 72 6.27 7.62 -7.81
C TRP A 72 5.17 8.69 -7.81
N HIS A 73 5.19 9.61 -8.79
CA HIS A 73 4.14 10.60 -8.94
C HIS A 73 2.77 9.97 -9.21
N THR A 74 2.71 8.97 -10.09
CA THR A 74 1.47 8.25 -10.40
C THR A 74 0.91 7.51 -9.19
N THR A 75 1.75 6.82 -8.41
CA THR A 75 1.34 6.20 -7.14
C THR A 75 0.78 7.24 -6.17
N GLY A 76 1.45 8.40 -6.04
CA GLY A 76 1.01 9.48 -5.17
C GLY A 76 -0.37 10.02 -5.54
N ALA A 77 -0.62 10.20 -6.84
CA ALA A 77 -1.94 10.56 -7.36
C ALA A 77 -2.98 9.49 -7.01
N LEU A 78 -2.76 8.24 -7.45
CA LEU A 78 -3.68 7.13 -7.19
C LEU A 78 -4.03 6.97 -5.70
N LEU A 79 -3.06 7.14 -4.81
CA LEU A 79 -3.29 7.11 -3.36
C LEU A 79 -4.14 8.27 -2.82
N ALA A 80 -4.04 9.45 -3.44
CA ALA A 80 -4.83 10.62 -3.06
C ALA A 80 -6.31 10.45 -3.45
N GLU A 81 -6.59 9.77 -4.57
CA GLU A 81 -7.96 9.51 -5.03
C GLU A 81 -8.56 8.18 -4.53
N ALA A 82 -7.75 7.24 -4.05
CA ALA A 82 -8.21 5.91 -3.64
C ALA A 82 -9.23 5.96 -2.49
N THR A 83 -10.37 5.30 -2.70
CA THR A 83 -11.47 5.14 -1.72
C THR A 83 -11.73 3.67 -1.37
N THR A 84 -11.14 2.74 -2.12
CA THR A 84 -11.31 1.30 -1.95
C THR A 84 -9.97 0.58 -1.76
N ALA A 85 -10.01 -0.59 -1.12
CA ALA A 85 -8.80 -1.40 -0.92
C ALA A 85 -8.15 -1.81 -2.25
N GLU A 86 -8.95 -2.00 -3.30
CA GLU A 86 -8.46 -2.39 -4.63
C GLU A 86 -7.72 -1.23 -5.31
N GLU A 87 -8.23 -0.01 -5.24
CA GLU A 87 -7.54 1.18 -5.74
C GLU A 87 -6.19 1.39 -5.02
N CYS A 88 -6.15 1.15 -3.71
CA CYS A 88 -4.88 1.16 -2.97
C CYS A 88 -3.90 0.08 -3.45
N ARG A 89 -4.38 -1.12 -3.80
CA ARG A 89 -3.53 -2.20 -4.37
C ARG A 89 -2.98 -1.82 -5.73
N VAL A 90 -3.78 -1.19 -6.59
CA VAL A 90 -3.30 -0.66 -7.87
C VAL A 90 -2.17 0.35 -7.65
N ALA A 91 -2.30 1.25 -6.66
CA ALA A 91 -1.24 2.19 -6.33
C ALA A 91 0.05 1.49 -5.82
N ASP A 92 -0.11 0.43 -5.01
CA ASP A 92 1.00 -0.41 -4.53
C ASP A 92 1.72 -1.12 -5.68
N GLU A 93 0.99 -1.67 -6.65
CA GLU A 93 1.56 -2.29 -7.85
C GLU A 93 2.36 -1.30 -8.70
N VAL A 94 1.84 -0.07 -8.88
CA VAL A 94 2.56 1.00 -9.58
C VAL A 94 3.84 1.37 -8.82
N ALA A 95 3.80 1.40 -7.49
CA ALA A 95 4.97 1.68 -6.67
C ALA A 95 6.02 0.57 -6.77
N ALA A 96 5.59 -0.69 -6.75
CA ALA A 96 6.45 -1.86 -6.93
C ALA A 96 7.14 -1.83 -8.30
N ALA A 97 6.40 -1.49 -9.35
CA ALA A 97 6.96 -1.30 -10.67
C ALA A 97 7.96 -0.13 -10.70
N GLY A 98 7.75 0.94 -9.93
CA GLY A 98 8.73 2.01 -9.72
C GLY A 98 10.01 1.51 -9.04
N MET A 99 9.87 0.64 -8.05
CA MET A 99 11.00 0.00 -7.36
C MET A 99 11.85 -0.88 -8.27
N ASP A 100 11.28 -1.56 -9.27
CA ASP A 100 12.07 -2.30 -10.27
C ASP A 100 13.04 -1.39 -11.03
N HIS A 101 12.62 -0.16 -11.31
CA HIS A 101 13.50 0.84 -11.93
C HIS A 101 14.58 1.35 -10.97
N ILE A 102 14.29 1.47 -9.67
CA ILE A 102 15.30 1.75 -8.64
C ILE A 102 16.35 0.64 -8.60
N VAL A 103 15.92 -0.62 -8.54
CA VAL A 103 16.83 -1.80 -8.54
C VAL A 103 17.72 -1.79 -9.79
N ARG A 104 17.13 -1.49 -10.95
CA ARG A 104 17.89 -1.36 -12.19
C ARG A 104 18.91 -0.23 -12.13
N ALA A 105 18.55 0.94 -11.61
CA ALA A 105 19.48 2.06 -11.44
C ALA A 105 20.63 1.70 -10.49
N CYS A 106 20.33 1.08 -9.34
CA CYS A 106 21.34 0.59 -8.40
C CYS A 106 22.35 -0.37 -9.05
N ARG A 107 21.86 -1.32 -9.87
CA ARG A 107 22.72 -2.25 -10.63
C ARG A 107 23.63 -1.53 -11.62
N LEU A 108 23.10 -0.52 -12.32
CA LEU A 108 23.88 0.28 -13.28
C LEU A 108 24.94 1.16 -12.60
N LEU A 109 24.66 1.59 -11.37
CA LEU A 109 25.56 2.41 -10.56
C LEU A 109 26.53 1.59 -9.70
N GLY A 110 26.33 0.27 -9.59
CA GLY A 110 27.12 -0.60 -8.72
C GLY A 110 26.92 -0.33 -7.22
N THR A 111 25.77 0.22 -6.82
CA THR A 111 25.45 0.56 -5.42
C THR A 111 24.36 -0.36 -4.86
N PRO A 112 24.39 -0.70 -3.55
CA PRO A 112 23.26 -1.36 -2.90
C PRO A 112 22.00 -0.46 -2.86
N LEU A 113 20.86 -1.06 -2.51
CA LEU A 113 19.62 -0.32 -2.30
C LEU A 113 19.74 0.57 -1.05
N PRO A 114 19.24 1.81 -1.08
CA PRO A 114 19.36 2.76 0.03
C PRO A 114 18.86 2.27 1.40
N TYR A 115 17.91 1.33 1.42
CA TYR A 115 17.31 0.80 2.65
C TYR A 115 17.72 -0.64 2.98
N SER A 116 18.59 -1.29 2.18
CA SER A 116 19.03 -2.66 2.47
C SER A 116 20.11 -2.75 3.57
N GLY A 117 20.70 -1.62 3.98
CA GLY A 117 21.76 -1.57 5.00
C GLY A 117 21.30 -1.75 6.45
N ALA A 118 20.00 -1.96 6.71
CA ALA A 118 19.47 -2.09 8.08
C ALA A 118 19.22 -3.55 8.52
N VAL A 119 19.48 -4.55 7.66
CA VAL A 119 19.11 -5.97 7.90
C VAL A 119 20.33 -6.89 8.15
N ASP A 120 21.56 -6.37 8.14
CA ASP A 120 22.77 -7.19 8.31
C ASP A 120 23.41 -7.15 9.72
N ASP A 121 22.79 -6.51 10.72
CA ASP A 121 23.34 -6.40 12.10
C ASP A 121 22.64 -7.29 13.15
N THR A 122 21.99 -8.39 12.76
CA THR A 122 21.51 -9.39 13.74
C THR A 122 21.52 -10.81 13.18
N GLY A 123 22.66 -11.48 13.28
CA GLY A 123 22.69 -12.94 13.27
C GLY A 123 23.84 -13.60 12.51
N ALA A 124 25.05 -13.57 13.10
CA ALA A 124 26.02 -14.67 13.04
C ALA A 124 26.93 -14.59 14.28
#